data_AF-A0A1A2LJU2-F1
#
_entry.id   AF-A0A1A2LJU2-F1
#
_cell.length_a   1.000
_cell.length_b   1.000
_cell.length_c   1.000
_cell.angle_alpha   90.00
_cell.angle_beta   90.00
_cell.angle_gamma   90.00
#
_symmetry.space_group_name_H-M   'P 1'
#
loop_
_entity.id
_entity.type
_entity.pdbx_description
1 polymer ?
#
loop_
_entity_poly.entity_id
_entity_poly.type
_entity_poly.pdbx_seq_one_letter_code
_entity_poly.pdbx_strand_id
1 'polypeptide(L)'
;MSDVDGGDARGQGLTRPAPRRTDGELILLWTLPMALLLWVASFLLFPGFNPPMSPTMPADQVAAFYRDPAHLPEIRYSMILFNWFGVCLVPILALIVLQIRRMAHRTPIFSYAMLGCVAGGPTLFLVANVCWLLAAFRPERSPELTQLLNDFGWMTFTILVPFLIGQSVILSLAIYFDDQPRPVFNRWVAHFNLLVAVALVPAAFVGISLTGPLAWDGFLSFWVKNVAIAVWIVVMGVVLGQAIYRERAENRGQPGELVTA
;
A
#
# COMPACT_ATOMS: atom_id res chain seq x y z
N MET A 1 -54.29 -42.63 32.49
CA MET A 1 -54.93 -41.42 31.91
C MET A 1 -54.71 -40.33 32.94
N SER A 2 -53.81 -39.37 32.80
CA SER A 2 -53.31 -38.67 31.60
C SER A 2 -51.99 -37.94 31.92
N ASP A 3 -50.99 -38.12 31.04
CA ASP A 3 -50.15 -37.12 30.36
C ASP A 3 -49.57 -35.94 31.18
N VAL A 4 -48.26 -35.94 31.48
CA VAL A 4 -47.16 -35.35 30.68
C VAL A 4 -47.27 -33.82 30.57
N ASP A 5 -46.58 -33.13 31.48
CA ASP A 5 -46.19 -31.72 31.32
C ASP A 5 -44.70 -31.67 31.00
N GLY A 6 -44.39 -31.88 29.72
CA GLY A 6 -43.07 -31.72 29.14
C GLY A 6 -42.88 -30.28 28.71
N GLY A 7 -42.28 -29.46 29.57
CA GLY A 7 -41.88 -28.10 29.27
C GLY A 7 -40.86 -28.09 28.12
N ASP A 8 -41.38 -27.79 26.93
CA ASP A 8 -40.66 -27.66 25.67
C ASP A 8 -39.70 -26.46 25.73
N ALA A 9 -38.45 -26.70 26.15
CA ALA A 9 -37.34 -25.77 26.02
C ALA A 9 -36.95 -25.66 24.54
N ARG A 10 -37.81 -25.04 23.73
CA ARG A 10 -37.51 -24.71 22.34
C ARG A 10 -36.39 -23.70 22.29
N GLY A 11 -35.26 -24.17 21.77
CA GLY A 11 -34.05 -23.39 21.55
C GLY A 11 -34.36 -22.06 20.88
N GLN A 12 -33.94 -20.98 21.53
CA GLN A 12 -33.79 -19.69 20.89
C GLN A 12 -32.82 -19.86 19.73
N GLY A 13 -33.36 -19.93 18.52
CA GLY A 13 -32.58 -19.91 17.30
C GLY A 13 -31.69 -18.68 17.30
N LEU A 14 -30.39 -18.89 17.45
CA LEU A 14 -29.36 -17.90 17.16
C LEU A 14 -29.60 -17.44 15.72
N THR A 15 -30.19 -16.25 15.57
CA THR A 15 -30.35 -15.59 14.28
C THR A 15 -28.96 -15.38 13.69
N ARG A 16 -28.55 -16.26 12.77
CA ARG A 16 -27.30 -16.09 12.04
C ARG A 16 -27.39 -14.76 11.28
N PRO A 17 -26.41 -13.86 11.44
CA PRO A 17 -26.45 -12.57 10.76
C PRO A 17 -26.51 -12.78 9.24
N ALA A 18 -27.40 -12.03 8.58
CA ALA A 18 -27.59 -12.10 7.14
C ALA A 18 -26.24 -11.92 6.39
N PRO A 19 -26.02 -12.62 5.27
CA PRO A 19 -24.77 -12.51 4.51
C PRO A 19 -24.57 -11.05 4.08
N ARG A 20 -23.46 -10.45 4.55
CA ARG A 20 -23.11 -9.06 4.22
C ARG A 20 -22.75 -8.99 2.73
N ARG A 21 -23.39 -8.07 2.00
CA ARG A 21 -23.06 -7.79 0.59
C ARG A 21 -21.58 -7.40 0.47
N THR A 22 -20.80 -8.19 -0.27
CA THR A 22 -19.38 -7.93 -0.59
C THR A 22 -19.20 -6.84 -1.66
N ASP A 23 -20.27 -6.12 -2.03
CA ASP A 23 -20.27 -5.14 -3.12
C ASP A 23 -19.29 -3.98 -2.84
N GLY A 24 -19.14 -3.56 -1.58
CA GLY A 24 -18.21 -2.51 -1.18
C GLY A 24 -16.74 -2.91 -1.38
N GLU A 25 -16.36 -4.14 -1.03
CA GLU A 25 -14.98 -4.61 -1.21
C GLU A 25 -14.60 -4.72 -2.68
N LEU A 26 -15.56 -5.10 -3.52
CA LEU A 26 -15.37 -5.21 -4.96
C LEU A 26 -15.20 -3.83 -5.61
N ILE A 27 -16.01 -2.84 -5.20
CA ILE A 27 -15.86 -1.45 -5.67
C ILE A 27 -14.46 -0.91 -5.31
N LEU A 28 -13.99 -1.16 -4.09
CA LEU A 28 -12.65 -0.75 -3.66
C LEU A 28 -11.55 -1.51 -4.40
N LEU A 29 -11.73 -2.80 -4.70
CA LEU A 29 -10.76 -3.57 -5.49
C LEU A 29 -10.59 -3.00 -6.90
N TRP A 30 -11.68 -2.52 -7.52
CA TRP A 30 -11.64 -1.91 -8.85
C TRP A 30 -10.98 -0.52 -8.88
N THR A 31 -10.57 0.04 -7.74
CA THR A 31 -9.69 1.23 -7.75
C THR A 31 -8.24 0.84 -8.05
N LEU A 32 -7.85 -0.43 -7.95
CA LEU A 32 -6.49 -0.90 -8.18
C LEU A 32 -5.99 -0.67 -9.61
N PRO A 33 -6.74 -1.02 -10.69
CA PRO A 33 -6.27 -0.77 -12.06
C PRO A 33 -6.06 0.72 -12.32
N MET A 34 -6.93 1.57 -11.77
CA MET A 34 -6.77 3.02 -11.85
C MET A 34 -5.51 3.48 -11.09
N ALA A 35 -5.27 2.95 -9.88
CA ALA A 35 -4.05 3.25 -9.12
C ALA A 35 -2.78 2.85 -9.89
N LEU A 36 -2.77 1.67 -10.51
CA LEU A 36 -1.64 1.21 -11.34
C LEU A 36 -1.42 2.11 -12.56
N LEU A 37 -2.49 2.51 -13.24
CA LEU A 37 -2.40 3.41 -14.40
C LEU A 37 -1.87 4.79 -13.99
N LEU A 38 -2.37 5.35 -12.90
CA LEU A 38 -1.87 6.62 -12.34
C LEU A 38 -0.40 6.51 -11.93
N TRP A 39 0.00 5.40 -11.30
CA TRP A 39 1.38 5.18 -10.89
C TRP A 39 2.34 5.14 -12.08
N VAL A 40 2.03 4.34 -13.11
CA VAL A 40 2.85 4.25 -14.33
C VAL A 40 2.89 5.60 -15.05
N ALA A 41 1.75 6.28 -15.18
CA ALA A 41 1.70 7.60 -15.80
C ALA A 41 2.58 8.62 -15.05
N SER A 42 2.48 8.68 -13.73
CA SER A 42 3.30 9.60 -12.92
C SER A 42 4.79 9.28 -13.00
N PHE A 43 5.17 7.99 -13.06
CA PHE A 43 6.57 7.60 -13.18
C PHE A 43 7.16 7.99 -14.55
N LEU A 44 6.37 7.87 -15.62
CA LEU A 44 6.78 8.27 -16.97
C LEU A 44 6.78 9.78 -17.19
N LEU A 45 5.88 10.50 -16.52
CA LEU A 45 5.73 11.95 -16.65
C LEU A 45 6.69 12.74 -15.76
N PHE A 46 7.26 12.15 -14.70
CA PHE A 46 8.14 12.88 -13.79
C PHE A 46 9.60 12.86 -14.29
N PRO A 47 10.13 13.98 -14.82
CA PRO A 47 11.47 14.01 -15.41
C PRO A 47 12.57 13.74 -14.38
N GLY A 48 12.31 14.03 -13.09
CA GLY A 48 13.27 13.85 -12.01
C GLY A 48 13.58 12.39 -11.65
N PHE A 49 12.89 11.42 -12.26
CA PHE A 49 13.17 9.98 -12.10
C PHE A 49 13.92 9.36 -13.29
N ASN A 50 14.18 10.11 -14.36
CA ASN A 50 14.79 9.58 -15.57
C ASN A 50 15.95 10.47 -16.10
N PRO A 51 17.17 10.36 -15.52
CA PRO A 51 17.56 9.56 -14.36
C PRO A 51 17.21 10.21 -13.01
N PRO A 52 17.16 9.46 -11.90
CA PRO A 52 16.95 10.02 -10.57
C PRO A 52 18.00 11.09 -10.23
N MET A 53 17.54 12.21 -9.67
CA MET A 53 18.41 13.35 -9.34
C MET A 53 19.43 12.97 -8.25
N SER A 54 20.71 13.15 -8.55
CA SER A 54 21.81 12.81 -7.63
C SER A 54 21.80 13.66 -6.36
N PRO A 55 22.11 13.09 -5.18
CA PRO A 55 22.32 13.83 -3.93
C PRO A 55 23.52 14.78 -3.95
N THR A 56 24.46 14.59 -4.87
CA THR A 56 25.64 15.46 -4.99
C THR A 56 25.45 16.57 -6.02
N MET A 57 24.25 16.69 -6.60
CA MET A 57 23.95 17.75 -7.56
C MET A 57 24.03 19.14 -6.88
N PRO A 58 24.79 20.10 -7.43
CA PRO A 58 24.91 21.42 -6.84
C PRO A 58 23.59 22.20 -6.93
N ALA A 59 23.36 23.08 -5.95
CA ALA A 59 22.11 23.84 -5.80
C ALA A 59 21.67 24.56 -7.09
N ASP A 60 22.62 25.15 -7.82
CA ASP A 60 22.34 25.88 -9.06
C ASP A 60 21.80 24.97 -10.17
N GLN A 61 22.29 23.73 -10.26
CA GLN A 61 21.79 22.75 -11.24
C GLN A 61 20.39 22.25 -10.85
N VAL A 62 20.15 22.02 -9.55
CA VAL A 62 18.81 21.68 -9.05
C VAL A 62 17.83 22.81 -9.36
N ALA A 63 18.21 24.06 -9.08
CA ALA A 63 17.37 25.22 -9.36
C ALA A 63 17.12 25.41 -10.87
N ALA A 64 18.14 25.19 -11.71
CA ALA A 64 17.99 25.23 -13.16
C ALA A 64 16.98 24.17 -13.66
N PHE A 65 17.01 22.96 -13.11
CA PHE A 65 16.05 21.90 -13.43
C PHE A 65 14.60 22.33 -13.13
N TYR A 66 14.34 22.92 -11.96
CA TYR A 66 13.00 23.40 -11.60
C TYR A 66 12.56 24.67 -12.35
N ARG A 67 13.49 25.44 -12.92
CA ARG A 67 13.22 26.65 -13.71
C ARG A 67 13.03 26.37 -15.20
N ASP A 68 13.44 25.21 -15.69
CA ASP A 68 13.31 24.84 -17.09
C ASP A 68 11.83 24.83 -17.53
N PRO A 69 11.44 25.67 -18.51
CA PRO A 69 10.07 25.73 -19.01
C PRO A 69 9.53 24.39 -19.53
N ALA A 70 10.40 23.46 -19.96
CA ALA A 70 10.00 22.14 -20.40
C ALA A 70 9.64 21.22 -19.22
N HIS A 71 10.45 21.20 -18.17
CA HIS A 71 10.25 20.32 -17.00
C HIS A 71 9.18 20.82 -16.03
N LEU A 72 9.00 22.13 -15.93
CA LEU A 72 8.12 22.77 -14.95
C LEU A 72 6.64 22.28 -15.02
N PRO A 73 5.98 22.21 -16.19
CA PRO A 73 4.64 21.62 -16.28
C PRO A 73 4.64 20.11 -15.96
N GLU A 74 5.63 19.36 -16.45
CA GLU A 74 5.75 17.91 -16.22
C GLU A 74 5.84 17.57 -14.73
N ILE A 75 6.68 18.30 -13.98
CA ILE A 75 6.81 18.14 -12.53
C ILE A 75 5.46 18.41 -11.85
N ARG A 76 4.80 19.54 -12.17
CA ARG A 76 3.53 19.91 -11.53
C ARG A 76 2.44 18.88 -11.78
N TYR A 77 2.25 18.45 -13.03
CA TYR A 77 1.24 17.45 -13.37
C TYR A 77 1.55 16.09 -12.74
N SER A 78 2.81 15.67 -12.73
CA SER A 78 3.24 14.42 -12.10
C SER A 78 2.96 14.40 -10.61
N MET A 79 3.24 15.50 -9.90
CA MET A 79 2.93 15.61 -8.46
C MET A 79 1.43 15.53 -8.19
N ILE A 80 0.59 16.14 -9.03
CA ILE A 80 -0.86 16.04 -8.91
C ILE A 80 -1.33 14.60 -9.12
N LEU A 81 -0.81 13.92 -10.15
CA LEU A 81 -1.15 12.52 -10.42
C LEU A 81 -0.66 11.59 -9.30
N PHE A 82 0.54 11.81 -8.75
CA PHE A 82 1.03 11.06 -7.59
C PHE A 82 0.14 11.27 -6.35
N ASN A 83 -0.38 12.47 -6.11
CA ASN A 83 -1.32 12.69 -5.01
C ASN A 83 -2.57 11.84 -5.17
N TRP A 84 -3.14 11.77 -6.38
CA TRP A 84 -4.29 10.90 -6.67
C TRP A 84 -3.95 9.43 -6.53
N PHE A 85 -2.78 9.00 -6.99
CA PHE A 85 -2.28 7.65 -6.78
C PHE A 85 -2.22 7.30 -5.28
N GLY A 86 -1.67 8.19 -4.44
CA GLY A 86 -1.59 8.01 -2.99
C GLY A 86 -2.97 7.81 -2.36
N VAL A 87 -3.98 8.56 -2.80
CA VAL A 87 -5.37 8.40 -2.36
C VAL A 87 -5.96 7.08 -2.83
N CYS A 88 -5.72 6.69 -4.09
CA CYS A 88 -6.23 5.43 -4.66
C CYS A 88 -5.63 4.18 -4.01
N LEU A 89 -4.46 4.29 -3.36
CA LEU A 89 -3.86 3.20 -2.59
C LEU A 89 -4.60 2.93 -1.26
N VAL A 90 -5.20 3.96 -0.64
CA VAL A 90 -5.85 3.83 0.67
C VAL A 90 -6.93 2.72 0.71
N PRO A 91 -7.87 2.65 -0.27
CA PRO A 91 -8.81 1.54 -0.38
C PRO A 91 -8.16 0.16 -0.41
N ILE A 92 -7.08 -0.01 -1.18
CA ILE A 92 -6.42 -1.30 -1.37
C ILE A 92 -5.75 -1.75 -0.07
N LEU A 93 -5.05 -0.84 0.60
CA LEU A 93 -4.42 -1.15 1.87
C LEU A 93 -5.46 -1.41 2.98
N ALA A 94 -6.60 -0.71 2.94
CA ALA A 94 -7.71 -0.98 3.85
C ALA A 94 -8.32 -2.37 3.62
N LEU A 95 -8.44 -2.82 2.37
CA LEU A 95 -8.88 -4.18 2.04
C LEU A 95 -7.92 -5.24 2.62
N ILE A 96 -6.60 -5.00 2.58
CA ILE A 96 -5.64 -5.92 3.22
C ILE A 96 -5.88 -6.00 4.73
N VAL A 97 -6.09 -4.86 5.40
CA VAL A 97 -6.43 -4.83 6.84
C VAL A 97 -7.72 -5.61 7.11
N LEU A 98 -8.75 -5.46 6.26
CA LEU A 98 -9.99 -6.22 6.39
C LEU A 98 -9.76 -7.73 6.25
N GLN A 99 -8.89 -8.16 5.33
CA GLN A 99 -8.53 -9.57 5.20
C GLN A 99 -7.77 -10.10 6.42
N ILE A 100 -6.86 -9.30 7.02
CA ILE A 100 -6.20 -9.68 8.28
C ILE A 100 -7.23 -9.83 9.41
N ARG A 101 -8.26 -8.97 9.48
CA ARG A 101 -9.31 -9.08 10.50
C ARG A 101 -10.15 -10.36 10.41
N ARG A 102 -10.13 -11.03 9.26
CA ARG A 102 -10.82 -12.31 9.04
C ARG A 102 -9.98 -13.52 9.42
N MET A 103 -8.67 -13.33 9.66
CA MET A 103 -7.78 -14.40 10.10
C MET A 103 -8.10 -14.82 11.54
N ALA A 104 -7.86 -16.09 11.89
CA ALA A 104 -8.18 -16.63 13.21
C ALA A 104 -7.15 -16.24 14.27
N HIS A 105 -7.07 -14.95 14.58
CA HIS A 105 -6.23 -14.43 15.65
C HIS A 105 -7.02 -14.28 16.94
N ARG A 106 -6.38 -14.60 18.08
CA ARG A 106 -6.96 -14.36 19.42
C ARG A 106 -7.27 -12.88 19.65
N THR A 107 -6.44 -11.99 19.13
CA THR A 107 -6.59 -10.53 19.23
C THR A 107 -6.36 -9.86 17.87
N PRO A 108 -7.00 -8.71 17.60
CA PRO A 108 -6.84 -7.98 16.34
C PRO A 108 -5.52 -7.18 16.23
N ILE A 109 -4.47 -7.57 16.98
CA ILE A 109 -3.23 -6.80 17.10
C ILE A 109 -2.53 -6.59 15.76
N PHE A 110 -2.53 -7.61 14.89
CA PHE A 110 -1.95 -7.51 13.55
C PHE A 110 -2.70 -6.51 12.67
N SER A 111 -4.03 -6.44 12.76
CA SER A 111 -4.82 -5.46 12.00
C SER A 111 -4.53 -4.03 12.45
N TYR A 112 -4.39 -3.78 13.75
CA TYR A 112 -4.06 -2.45 14.28
C TYR A 112 -2.62 -2.04 13.96
N ALA A 113 -1.67 -2.97 14.07
CA ALA A 113 -0.28 -2.72 13.66
C ALA A 113 -0.19 -2.41 12.16
N MET A 114 -0.92 -3.18 11.33
CA MET A 114 -1.01 -2.94 9.89
C MET A 114 -1.59 -1.55 9.59
N LEU A 115 -2.66 -1.14 10.27
CA LEU A 115 -3.26 0.19 10.09
C LEU A 115 -2.24 1.32 10.33
N GLY A 116 -1.39 1.19 11.34
CA GLY A 116 -0.32 2.16 11.59
C GLY A 116 0.65 2.26 10.41
N CYS A 117 1.09 1.13 9.86
CA CYS A 117 1.99 1.10 8.71
C CYS A 117 1.33 1.63 7.42
N VAL A 118 0.09 1.22 7.20
CA VAL A 118 -0.71 1.57 6.03
C VAL A 118 -1.10 3.05 6.01
N ALA A 119 -1.29 3.68 7.18
CA ALA A 119 -1.52 5.12 7.26
C ALA A 119 -0.23 5.93 7.08
N GLY A 120 0.88 5.46 7.65
CA GLY A 120 2.16 6.16 7.61
C GLY A 120 2.76 6.27 6.21
N GLY A 121 2.80 5.17 5.46
CA GLY A 121 3.44 5.12 4.13
C GLY A 121 2.89 6.15 3.12
N PRO A 122 1.60 6.10 2.78
CA PRO A 122 0.97 7.07 1.88
C PRO A 122 1.05 8.51 2.38
N THR A 123 0.96 8.73 3.69
CA THR A 123 1.07 10.09 4.27
C THR A 123 2.45 10.70 4.02
N LEU A 124 3.52 9.94 4.30
CA LEU A 124 4.89 10.39 4.03
C LEU A 124 5.13 10.57 2.53
N PHE A 125 4.57 9.70 1.70
CA PHE A 125 4.61 9.86 0.26
C PHE A 125 3.99 11.20 -0.19
N LEU A 126 2.83 11.58 0.35
CA LEU A 126 2.21 12.88 0.05
C LEU A 126 3.08 14.06 0.53
N VAL A 127 3.74 13.94 1.68
CA VAL A 127 4.68 14.97 2.15
C VAL A 127 5.82 15.17 1.17
N ALA A 128 6.42 14.09 0.66
CA ALA A 128 7.47 14.18 -0.37
C ALA A 128 6.98 14.91 -1.64
N ASN A 129 5.76 14.58 -2.10
CA ASN A 129 5.15 15.23 -3.25
C ASN A 129 4.93 16.73 -3.03
N VAL A 130 4.49 17.13 -1.83
CA VAL A 130 4.32 18.55 -1.49
C VAL A 130 5.66 19.30 -1.57
N CYS A 131 6.77 18.68 -1.14
CA CYS A 131 8.09 19.32 -1.20
C CYS A 131 8.54 19.58 -2.64
N TRP A 132 8.46 18.58 -3.52
CA TRP A 132 8.80 18.73 -4.94
C TRP A 132 7.85 19.66 -5.68
N LEU A 133 6.55 19.60 -5.39
CA LEU A 133 5.56 20.52 -5.95
C LEU A 133 5.84 21.96 -5.52
N LEU A 134 6.23 22.18 -4.26
CA LEU A 134 6.52 23.51 -3.74
C LEU A 134 7.80 24.09 -4.36
N ALA A 135 8.80 23.26 -4.67
CA ALA A 135 9.98 23.64 -5.43
C ALA A 135 9.61 24.10 -6.85
N ALA A 136 8.76 23.34 -7.55
CA ALA A 136 8.28 23.69 -8.89
C ALA A 136 7.24 24.83 -8.93
N PHE A 137 6.50 25.05 -7.84
CA PHE A 137 5.49 26.10 -7.76
C PHE A 137 6.10 27.50 -7.63
N ARG A 138 7.25 27.61 -6.95
CA ARG A 138 8.01 28.86 -6.81
C ARG A 138 9.48 28.65 -7.22
N PRO A 139 9.73 28.52 -8.52
CA PRO A 139 11.08 28.28 -9.06
C PRO A 139 12.02 29.49 -8.88
N GLU A 140 11.46 30.68 -8.61
CA GLU A 140 12.19 31.93 -8.38
C GLU A 140 12.93 31.99 -7.04
N ARG A 141 12.76 30.99 -6.17
CA ARG A 141 13.47 30.93 -4.88
C ARG A 141 14.97 30.82 -5.08
N SER A 142 15.72 31.14 -4.03
CA SER A 142 17.17 30.94 -4.03
C SER A 142 17.50 29.46 -4.30
N PRO A 143 18.63 29.17 -4.97
CA PRO A 143 19.03 27.80 -5.28
C PRO A 143 19.12 26.91 -4.04
N GLU A 144 19.60 27.43 -2.92
CA GLU A 144 19.78 26.71 -1.66
C GLU A 144 18.44 26.28 -1.05
N LEU A 145 17.42 27.15 -1.11
CA LEU A 145 16.07 26.79 -0.65
C LEU A 145 15.41 25.75 -1.55
N THR A 146 15.69 25.80 -2.84
CA THR A 146 15.18 24.81 -3.80
C THR A 146 15.84 23.46 -3.59
N GLN A 147 17.16 23.43 -3.34
CA GLN A 147 17.89 22.23 -2.98
C GLN A 147 17.37 21.63 -1.67
N LEU A 148 17.18 22.43 -0.61
CA LEU A 148 16.63 21.94 0.64
C LEU A 148 15.25 21.28 0.47
N LEU A 149 14.36 21.88 -0.34
CA LEU A 149 13.05 21.31 -0.64
C LEU A 149 13.16 20.01 -1.45
N ASN A 150 14.07 19.98 -2.43
CA ASN A 150 14.32 18.80 -3.25
C ASN A 150 14.82 17.63 -2.40
N ASP A 151 15.86 17.88 -1.59
CA ASP A 151 16.50 16.88 -0.75
C ASP A 151 15.53 16.37 0.31
N PHE A 152 14.71 17.26 0.88
CA PHE A 152 13.67 16.88 1.82
C PHE A 152 12.60 16.00 1.16
N GLY A 153 12.24 16.28 -0.10
CA GLY A 153 11.37 15.41 -0.91
C GLY A 153 11.97 14.01 -1.11
N TRP A 154 13.22 13.94 -1.58
CA TRP A 154 13.94 12.68 -1.80
C TRP A 154 14.16 11.85 -0.54
N MET A 155 14.50 12.52 0.57
CA MET A 155 14.64 11.89 1.88
C MET A 155 13.31 11.35 2.38
N THR A 156 12.24 12.14 2.29
CA THR A 156 10.91 11.71 2.75
C THR A 156 10.36 10.56 1.90
N PHE A 157 10.63 10.57 0.59
CA PHE A 157 10.30 9.49 -0.32
C PHE A 157 11.00 8.16 0.01
N THR A 158 12.08 8.21 0.78
CA THR A 158 12.85 7.02 1.16
C THR A 158 12.63 6.64 2.63
N ILE A 159 12.43 7.60 3.53
CA ILE A 159 12.20 7.33 4.95
C ILE A 159 10.84 6.65 5.23
N LEU A 160 9.96 6.54 4.23
CA LEU A 160 8.73 5.76 4.30
C LEU A 160 8.98 4.23 4.21
N VAL A 161 10.16 3.81 3.75
CA VAL A 161 10.52 2.39 3.54
C VAL A 161 10.34 1.52 4.80
N PRO A 162 10.72 1.94 6.02
CA PRO A 162 10.46 1.17 7.23
C PRO A 162 8.98 0.84 7.46
N PHE A 163 8.05 1.72 7.06
CA PHE A 163 6.61 1.41 7.11
C PHE A 163 6.23 0.34 6.08
N LEU A 164 6.86 0.33 4.91
CA LEU A 164 6.67 -0.71 3.88
C LEU A 164 7.22 -2.08 4.33
N ILE A 165 8.37 -2.08 4.98
CA ILE A 165 8.96 -3.28 5.60
C ILE A 165 8.03 -3.77 6.72
N GLY A 166 7.61 -2.87 7.61
CA GLY A 166 6.70 -3.15 8.70
C GLY A 166 5.40 -3.81 8.24
N GLN A 167 4.71 -3.22 7.24
CA GLN A 167 3.48 -3.82 6.71
C GLN A 167 3.72 -5.22 6.12
N SER A 168 4.83 -5.43 5.43
CA SER A 168 5.13 -6.71 4.78
C SER A 168 5.42 -7.80 5.81
N VAL A 169 6.18 -7.47 6.86
CA VAL A 169 6.47 -8.38 7.98
C VAL A 169 5.20 -8.68 8.77
N ILE A 170 4.41 -7.66 9.12
CA ILE A 170 3.15 -7.82 9.86
C ILE A 170 2.17 -8.71 9.09
N LEU A 171 2.00 -8.47 7.79
CA LEU A 171 1.15 -9.30 6.94
C LEU A 171 1.66 -10.74 6.86
N SER A 172 2.98 -10.94 6.74
CA SER A 172 3.56 -12.29 6.72
C SER A 172 3.31 -13.05 8.01
N LEU A 173 3.51 -12.39 9.16
CA LEU A 173 3.24 -12.98 10.48
C LEU A 173 1.74 -13.31 10.63
N ALA A 174 0.86 -12.39 10.24
CA ALA A 174 -0.59 -12.64 10.27
C ALA A 174 -0.96 -13.89 9.45
N ILE A 175 -0.38 -14.08 8.26
CA ILE A 175 -0.64 -15.26 7.45
C ILE A 175 -0.08 -16.55 8.10
N TYR A 176 1.09 -16.49 8.75
CA TYR A 176 1.64 -17.68 9.43
C TYR A 176 0.85 -18.09 10.66
N PHE A 177 0.25 -17.13 11.37
CA PHE A 177 -0.57 -17.35 12.55
C PHE A 177 -2.07 -17.48 12.23
N ASP A 178 -2.43 -17.66 10.95
CA ASP A 178 -3.81 -17.95 10.56
C ASP A 178 -4.06 -19.47 10.65
N ASP A 179 -4.53 -19.93 11.81
CA ASP A 179 -4.78 -21.36 12.12
C ASP A 179 -6.14 -21.86 11.60
N GLN A 180 -6.71 -21.21 10.58
CA GLN A 180 -7.98 -21.65 9.99
C GLN A 180 -7.82 -22.91 9.15
N PRO A 181 -8.83 -23.81 9.14
CA PRO A 181 -8.88 -24.94 8.20
C PRO A 181 -8.80 -24.50 6.74
N ARG A 182 -9.28 -23.29 6.44
CA ARG A 182 -9.15 -22.61 5.14
C ARG A 182 -8.53 -21.23 5.38
N PRO A 183 -7.20 -21.07 5.23
CA PRO A 183 -6.54 -19.80 5.49
C PRO A 183 -6.99 -18.72 4.49
N VAL A 184 -7.03 -17.46 4.93
CA VAL A 184 -7.46 -16.33 4.11
C VAL A 184 -6.49 -16.11 2.95
N PHE A 185 -5.18 -16.16 3.21
CA PHE A 185 -4.15 -16.13 2.18
C PHE A 185 -3.32 -17.41 2.20
N ASN A 186 -2.81 -17.78 1.03
CA ASN A 186 -1.91 -18.92 0.91
C ASN A 186 -0.53 -18.59 1.52
N ARG A 187 0.15 -19.59 2.08
CA ARG A 187 1.46 -19.40 2.75
C ARG A 187 2.55 -18.79 1.86
N TRP A 188 2.49 -19.02 0.54
CA TRP A 188 3.43 -18.40 -0.41
C TRP A 188 3.39 -16.87 -0.36
N VAL A 189 2.23 -16.28 -0.05
CA VAL A 189 2.05 -14.82 0.07
C VAL A 189 2.86 -14.28 1.24
N ALA A 190 3.02 -15.05 2.32
CA ALA A 190 3.89 -14.70 3.44
C ALA A 190 5.36 -14.72 3.03
N HIS A 191 5.82 -15.77 2.34
CA HIS A 191 7.20 -15.84 1.83
C HIS A 191 7.50 -14.68 0.86
N PHE A 192 6.55 -14.37 -0.02
CA PHE A 192 6.66 -13.23 -0.95
C PHE A 192 6.80 -11.90 -0.21
N ASN A 193 5.98 -11.64 0.80
CA ASN A 193 6.05 -10.40 1.57
C ASN A 193 7.36 -10.30 2.37
N LEU A 194 7.89 -11.40 2.91
CA LEU A 194 9.22 -11.39 3.53
C LEU A 194 10.33 -11.10 2.50
N LEU A 195 10.23 -11.63 1.29
CA LEU A 195 11.19 -11.34 0.21
C LEU A 195 11.15 -9.86 -0.18
N VAL A 196 9.94 -9.28 -0.29
CA VAL A 196 9.76 -7.84 -0.53
C VAL A 196 10.36 -7.02 0.62
N ALA A 197 10.13 -7.41 1.87
CA ALA A 197 10.72 -6.75 3.04
C ALA A 197 12.25 -6.72 2.94
N VAL A 198 12.88 -7.87 2.63
CA VAL A 198 14.35 -7.97 2.45
C VAL A 198 14.84 -7.09 1.29
N ALA A 199 14.13 -7.08 0.16
CA ALA A 199 14.47 -6.25 -1.00
C ALA A 199 14.41 -4.74 -0.69
N LEU A 200 13.57 -4.34 0.27
CA LEU A 200 13.42 -2.95 0.70
C LEU A 200 14.44 -2.50 1.74
N VAL A 201 15.08 -3.44 2.47
CA VAL A 201 16.05 -3.13 3.54
C VAL A 201 17.16 -2.16 3.08
N PRO A 202 17.81 -2.34 1.91
CA PRO A 202 18.87 -1.43 1.48
C PRO A 202 18.41 0.03 1.41
N ALA A 203 17.19 0.27 0.95
CA ALA A 203 16.64 1.62 0.82
C ALA A 203 16.41 2.30 2.18
N ALA A 204 16.24 1.55 3.27
CA ALA A 204 16.12 2.12 4.61
C ALA A 204 17.44 2.78 5.09
N PHE A 205 18.58 2.44 4.48
CA PHE A 205 19.91 2.92 4.86
C PHE A 205 20.40 4.09 3.99
N VAL A 206 19.51 4.74 3.25
CA VAL A 206 19.86 5.83 2.31
C VAL A 206 20.61 6.99 2.98
N GLY A 207 20.34 7.25 4.27
CA GLY A 207 20.96 8.36 5.01
C GLY A 207 22.44 8.15 5.33
N ILE A 208 23.02 6.98 5.02
CA ILE A 208 24.41 6.66 5.36
C ILE A 208 25.39 7.06 4.24
N SER A 209 24.93 7.15 2.98
CA SER A 209 25.80 7.46 1.86
C SER A 209 25.18 8.43 0.86
N LEU A 210 25.98 9.41 0.44
CA LEU A 210 25.67 10.33 -0.65
C LEU A 210 26.08 9.78 -2.02
N THR A 211 26.78 8.65 -2.10
CA THR A 211 27.21 8.06 -3.37
C THR A 211 27.12 6.54 -3.36
N GLY A 212 27.05 5.93 -4.55
CA GLY A 212 27.02 4.48 -4.71
C GLY A 212 25.62 3.87 -4.62
N PRO A 213 25.51 2.54 -4.50
CA PRO A 213 24.25 1.81 -4.71
C PRO A 213 23.19 2.08 -3.63
N LEU A 214 23.59 2.58 -2.46
CA LEU A 214 22.71 2.93 -1.33
C LEU A 214 22.28 4.39 -1.31
N ALA A 215 22.90 5.28 -2.11
CA ALA A 215 22.45 6.66 -2.24
C ALA A 215 20.99 6.71 -2.76
N TRP A 216 20.26 7.80 -2.56
CA TRP A 216 18.82 7.81 -2.90
C TRP A 216 18.52 7.62 -4.39
N ASP A 217 19.50 7.91 -5.24
CA ASP A 217 19.51 7.73 -6.69
C ASP A 217 20.16 6.41 -7.11
N GLY A 218 20.75 5.69 -6.16
CA GLY A 218 21.46 4.43 -6.36
C GLY A 218 20.56 3.28 -6.76
N PHE A 219 21.17 2.24 -7.35
CA PHE A 219 20.46 1.07 -7.87
C PHE A 219 19.61 0.35 -6.81
N LEU A 220 20.09 0.20 -5.57
CA LEU A 220 19.36 -0.53 -4.53
C LEU A 220 18.24 0.34 -3.94
N SER A 221 18.55 1.59 -3.60
CA SER A 221 17.60 2.47 -2.90
C SER A 221 16.50 3.02 -3.82
N PHE A 222 16.78 3.17 -5.12
CA PHE A 222 15.80 3.63 -6.09
C PHE A 222 15.18 2.47 -6.87
N TRP A 223 15.97 1.76 -7.68
CA TRP A 223 15.43 0.80 -8.66
C TRP A 223 14.88 -0.46 -7.99
N VAL A 224 15.66 -1.12 -7.13
CA VAL A 224 15.19 -2.33 -6.43
C VAL A 224 13.97 -2.01 -5.56
N LYS A 225 14.00 -0.88 -4.83
CA LYS A 225 12.84 -0.39 -4.06
C LYS A 225 11.59 -0.23 -4.91
N ASN A 226 11.66 0.56 -5.99
CA ASN A 226 10.50 0.87 -6.81
C ASN A 226 9.96 -0.37 -7.53
N VAL A 227 10.83 -1.24 -8.05
CA VAL A 227 10.43 -2.52 -8.67
C VAL A 227 9.79 -3.45 -7.65
N ALA A 228 10.33 -3.56 -6.44
CA ALA A 228 9.75 -4.37 -5.37
C ALA A 228 8.34 -3.88 -5.00
N ILE A 229 8.15 -2.56 -4.88
CA ILE A 229 6.82 -1.96 -4.63
C ILE A 229 5.86 -2.25 -5.79
N ALA A 230 6.30 -2.09 -7.03
CA ALA A 230 5.48 -2.33 -8.21
C ALA A 230 4.98 -3.78 -8.27
N VAL A 231 5.92 -4.72 -8.12
CA VAL A 231 5.62 -6.15 -8.09
C VAL A 231 4.70 -6.47 -6.92
N TRP A 232 4.93 -5.87 -5.74
CA TRP A 232 4.07 -6.05 -4.58
C TRP A 232 2.64 -5.58 -4.84
N ILE A 233 2.43 -4.41 -5.43
CA ILE A 233 1.08 -3.90 -5.74
C ILE A 233 0.34 -4.85 -6.68
N VAL A 234 1.01 -5.34 -7.73
CA VAL A 234 0.40 -6.27 -8.70
C VAL A 234 0.07 -7.60 -8.04
N VAL A 235 1.03 -8.22 -7.35
CA VAL A 235 0.86 -9.53 -6.70
C VAL A 235 -0.22 -9.46 -5.62
N MET A 236 -0.14 -8.48 -4.72
CA MET A 236 -1.14 -8.30 -3.67
C MET A 236 -2.51 -7.97 -4.23
N GLY A 237 -2.58 -7.21 -5.33
CA GLY A 237 -3.82 -6.94 -6.03
C GLY A 237 -4.52 -8.20 -6.55
N VAL A 238 -3.76 -9.10 -7.18
CA VAL A 238 -4.28 -10.38 -7.68
C VAL A 238 -4.71 -11.28 -6.51
N VAL A 239 -3.88 -11.41 -5.48
CA VAL A 239 -4.17 -12.25 -4.30
C VAL A 239 -5.39 -11.75 -3.54
N LEU A 240 -5.49 -10.43 -3.35
CA LEU A 240 -6.63 -9.80 -2.71
C LEU A 240 -7.91 -9.99 -3.53
N GLY A 241 -7.82 -9.83 -4.85
CA GLY A 241 -8.94 -10.13 -5.74
C GLY A 241 -9.40 -11.57 -5.63
N GLN A 242 -8.47 -12.53 -5.68
CA GLN A 242 -8.79 -13.96 -5.50
C GLN A 242 -9.47 -14.23 -4.16
N ALA A 243 -9.01 -13.62 -3.06
CA ALA A 243 -9.61 -13.77 -1.74
C ALA A 243 -11.06 -13.24 -1.71
N ILE A 244 -11.31 -12.03 -2.24
CA ILE A 244 -12.63 -11.40 -2.29
C ILE A 244 -13.59 -12.17 -3.21
N TYR A 245 -13.12 -12.65 -4.36
CA TYR A 245 -13.94 -13.45 -5.27
C TYR A 245 -14.29 -14.83 -4.68
N ARG A 246 -13.35 -15.47 -3.96
CA ARG A 246 -13.60 -16.73 -3.26
C ARG A 246 -14.65 -16.56 -2.17
N GLU A 247 -14.54 -15.49 -1.38
CA GLU A 247 -15.56 -15.15 -0.38
C GLU A 247 -16.94 -14.96 -1.01
N ARG A 248 -17.02 -14.24 -2.13
CA ARG A 248 -18.30 -14.00 -2.82
C ARG A 248 -18.94 -15.32 -3.29
N ALA A 249 -18.12 -16.27 -3.76
CA ALA A 249 -18.59 -17.58 -4.16
C ALA A 249 -19.14 -18.38 -2.97
N GLU A 250 -18.47 -18.34 -1.82
CA GLU A 250 -18.91 -18.99 -0.58
C GLU A 250 -20.24 -18.39 -0.06
N ASN A 251 -20.36 -17.06 -0.04
CA ASN A 251 -21.59 -16.37 0.36
C ASN A 251 -22.76 -16.61 -0.61
N ARG A 252 -22.49 -16.80 -1.92
CA ARG A 252 -23.50 -17.15 -2.92
C ARG A 252 -23.89 -18.63 -2.93
N GLY A 253 -23.10 -19.51 -2.31
CA GLY A 253 -23.40 -20.94 -2.19
C GLY A 253 -24.34 -21.29 -1.02
N GLN A 254 -24.45 -20.41 -0.02
CA GLN A 254 -25.35 -20.56 1.15
C GLN A 254 -26.84 -20.13 1.02
N PRO A 255 -27.40 -19.66 -0.11
CA PRO A 255 -28.84 -19.31 -0.19
C PRO A 255 -29.82 -20.49 -0.12
N GLY A 256 -29.36 -21.73 -0.32
CA GLY A 256 -30.23 -22.90 -0.55
C GLY A 256 -30.50 -23.83 0.63
N GLU A 257 -29.70 -23.80 1.71
CA GLU A 257 -29.86 -24.74 2.83
C GLU A 257 -31.00 -24.36 3.81
N LEU A 258 -31.69 -23.24 3.59
CA LEU A 258 -32.76 -22.75 4.47
C LEU A 258 -34.20 -23.04 3.96
N VAL A 259 -34.37 -23.75 2.84
CA VAL A 259 -35.69 -24.11 2.31
C VAL A 259 -36.07 -25.58 2.58
N THR A 260 -35.13 -26.38 3.08
CA THR A 260 -35.39 -27.79 3.45
C THR A 260 -34.77 -28.12 4.80
N ALA A 261 -35.44 -27.69 5.87
CA ALA A 261 -35.29 -28.25 7.22
C ALA A 261 -36.62 -28.10 7.96
#